data_AF-A0A3L9JAV1-F1
#
_entry.id   AF-A0A3L9JAV1-F1
#
_cell.length_a   1.000
_cell.length_b   1.000
_cell.length_c   1.000
_cell.angle_alpha   90.00
_cell.angle_beta   90.00
_cell.angle_gamma   90.00
#
_symmetry.space_group_name_H-M   'P 1'
#
loop_
_entity.id
_entity.type
_entity.pdbx_description
1 polymer ?
#
loop_
_entity_poly.entity_id
_entity_poly.type
_entity_poly.pdbx_seq_one_letter_code
_entity_poly.pdbx_strand_id
1 'polypeptide(L)'
;MTKPIVFSGAQPSGELTIGNYMGALRQWVNMQDDYHCIYCIVDQHAITVRQDAQKLRKATLDTLALYLACGIDPEKSTIFVQSHV
;
A
#
# COMPACT_ATOMS: atom_id res chain seq x y z
N MET A 1 -20.96 -3.34 -16.47
CA MET A 1 -19.79 -2.58 -16.97
C MET A 1 -18.59 -2.97 -16.13
N THR A 2 -17.42 -3.17 -16.73
CA THR A 2 -16.20 -3.49 -15.99
C THR A 2 -15.73 -2.26 -15.22
N LYS A 3 -15.44 -2.41 -13.92
CA LYS A 3 -14.84 -1.35 -13.11
C LYS A 3 -13.47 -0.98 -13.70
N PRO A 4 -13.09 0.30 -13.81
CA PRO A 4 -11.73 0.67 -14.19
C PRO A 4 -10.72 0.15 -13.17
N ILE A 5 -9.51 -0.17 -13.63
CA ILE A 5 -8.43 -0.68 -12.77
C ILE A 5 -7.59 0.49 -12.27
N VAL A 6 -7.30 0.51 -10.97
CA VAL A 6 -6.42 1.48 -10.33
C VAL A 6 -5.27 0.74 -9.69
N PHE A 7 -4.04 1.07 -10.08
CA PHE A 7 -2.83 0.56 -9.46
C PHE A 7 -2.16 1.66 -8.63
N SER A 8 -2.00 1.42 -7.34
CA SER A 8 -1.35 2.33 -6.39
C SER A 8 -0.11 1.68 -5.81
N GLY A 9 1.07 2.18 -6.18
CA GLY A 9 2.35 1.76 -5.61
C GLY A 9 2.78 2.70 -4.49
N ALA A 10 3.11 2.15 -3.32
CA ALA A 10 3.55 2.94 -2.17
C ALA A 10 4.84 2.40 -1.56
N GLN A 11 5.80 3.29 -1.36
CA GLN A 11 7.08 2.94 -0.77
C GLN A 11 6.93 2.67 0.73
N PRO A 12 7.51 1.57 1.26
CA PRO A 12 7.52 1.31 2.69
C PRO A 12 8.49 2.26 3.39
N SER A 13 8.00 3.42 3.83
CA SER A 13 8.79 4.43 4.56
C SER A 13 8.77 4.24 6.08
N GLY A 14 7.80 3.50 6.61
CA GLY A 14 7.64 3.24 8.05
C GLY A 14 6.98 4.37 8.85
N GLU A 15 6.79 5.56 8.27
CA GLU A 15 6.19 6.73 8.93
C GLU A 15 5.09 7.36 8.07
N LEU A 16 3.89 6.78 8.12
CA LEU A 16 2.71 7.37 7.49
C LEU A 16 2.13 8.46 8.40
N THR A 17 2.11 9.68 7.88
CA THR A 17 1.59 10.85 8.59
C THR A 17 0.08 10.99 8.41
N ILE A 18 -0.55 11.84 9.23
CA ILE A 18 -1.96 12.23 9.05
C ILE A 18 -2.22 12.84 7.66
N GLY A 19 -1.22 13.51 7.08
CA GLY A 19 -1.30 14.04 5.72
C GLY A 19 -1.42 12.94 4.67
N ASN A 20 -0.68 11.85 4.83
CA ASN A 20 -0.78 10.68 3.94
C ASN A 20 -2.16 10.01 4.06
N TYR A 21 -2.67 9.90 5.29
CA TYR A 21 -4.00 9.35 5.53
C TYR A 21 -5.09 10.20 4.87
N MET A 22 -5.11 11.51 5.14
CA MET A 22 -6.11 12.41 4.58
C MET A 22 -6.00 12.57 3.06
N GLY A 23 -4.77 12.59 2.53
CA GLY A 23 -4.51 12.85 1.12
C GLY A 23 -4.70 11.65 0.20
N ALA A 24 -4.40 10.44 0.66
CA ALA A 24 -4.46 9.23 -0.17
C ALA A 24 -5.29 8.12 0.47
N LEU A 25 -4.92 7.69 1.68
CA LEU A 25 -5.42 6.44 2.26
C LEU A 25 -6.94 6.46 2.46
N ARG A 26 -7.49 7.58 2.95
CA ARG A 26 -8.95 7.75 3.12
C ARG A 26 -9.70 7.66 1.79
N GLN A 27 -9.12 8.16 0.70
CA GLN A 27 -9.74 8.06 -0.62
C GLN A 27 -9.65 6.63 -1.15
N TRP A 28 -8.51 5.97 -0.97
CA TRP A 28 -8.32 4.58 -1.35
C TRP A 28 -9.37 3.66 -0.74
N VAL A 29 -9.70 3.84 0.54
CA VAL A 29 -10.75 3.05 1.21
C VAL A 29 -12.08 3.13 0.47
N ASN A 30 -12.51 4.32 0.06
CA ASN A 30 -13.76 4.53 -0.68
C ASN A 30 -13.68 3.99 -2.11
N MET A 31 -12.51 4.09 -2.75
CA MET A 31 -12.34 3.67 -4.15
C MET A 31 -12.52 2.16 -4.37
N GLN A 32 -12.38 1.33 -3.34
CA GLN A 32 -12.56 -0.12 -3.44
C GLN A 32 -13.95 -0.53 -3.94
N ASP A 33 -14.97 0.29 -3.66
CA ASP A 33 -16.34 0.01 -4.05
C ASP A 33 -16.62 0.38 -5.52
N ASP A 34 -15.85 1.32 -6.09
CA ASP A 34 -16.06 1.86 -7.44
C ASP A 34 -15.05 1.33 -8.48
N TYR A 35 -13.85 0.93 -8.04
CA TYR A 35 -12.73 0.52 -8.88
C TYR A 35 -12.27 -0.90 -8.57
N HIS A 36 -11.51 -1.50 -9.50
CA HIS A 36 -10.70 -2.67 -9.18
C HIS A 36 -9.31 -2.18 -8.71
N CYS A 37 -9.14 -2.11 -7.40
CA CYS A 37 -7.94 -1.54 -6.80
C CYS A 37 -6.85 -2.58 -6.56
N ILE A 38 -5.62 -2.19 -6.89
CA ILE A 38 -4.41 -2.95 -6.66
C ILE A 38 -3.44 -2.06 -5.87
N TYR A 39 -3.14 -2.45 -4.64
CA TYR A 39 -2.22 -1.76 -3.73
C TYR A 39 -0.92 -2.55 -3.60
N CYS A 40 0.18 -1.97 -4.09
CA CYS A 40 1.48 -2.60 -4.11
C CYS A 40 2.44 -1.89 -3.16
N ILE A 41 3.00 -2.63 -2.20
CA ILE A 41 4.07 -2.13 -1.35
C ILE A 41 5.39 -2.35 -2.09
N VAL A 42 5.99 -1.27 -2.58
CA VAL A 42 7.11 -1.32 -3.53
C VAL A 42 8.48 -1.43 -2.85
N ASP A 43 8.71 -2.56 -2.17
CA ASP A 43 9.96 -2.84 -1.45
C ASP A 43 11.18 -2.98 -2.38
N GLN A 44 11.02 -3.49 -3.61
CA GLN A 44 12.10 -3.49 -4.60
C GLN A 44 12.47 -2.08 -5.07
N HIS A 45 11.53 -1.13 -5.09
CA HIS A 45 11.88 0.27 -5.35
C HIS A 45 12.62 0.91 -4.18
N ALA A 46 12.37 0.46 -2.94
CA ALA A 46 13.03 1.00 -1.76
C ALA A 46 14.54 0.68 -1.72
N ILE A 47 14.98 -0.45 -2.28
CA ILE A 47 16.40 -0.86 -2.28
C ILE A 47 17.25 -0.14 -3.34
N THR A 48 16.65 0.73 -4.16
CA THR A 48 17.40 1.60 -5.09
C THR A 48 18.24 2.66 -4.36
N VAL A 49 17.94 2.89 -3.08
CA VAL A 49 18.77 3.62 -2.13
C VAL A 49 19.22 2.68 -1.01
N ARG A 50 20.25 3.08 -0.24
CA ARG A 50 20.79 2.23 0.83
C ARG A 50 19.75 2.03 1.93
N GLN A 51 19.43 0.77 2.23
CA GLN A 51 18.49 0.39 3.28
C GLN A 51 19.19 -0.40 4.38
N ASP A 52 18.65 -0.31 5.60
CA ASP A 52 18.88 -1.33 6.62
C ASP A 52 17.87 -2.45 6.42
N ALA A 53 18.34 -3.70 6.28
CA ALA A 53 17.51 -4.83 5.92
C ALA A 53 16.41 -5.12 6.96
N GLN A 54 16.71 -4.98 8.26
CA GLN A 54 15.74 -5.23 9.33
C GLN A 54 14.70 -4.13 9.37
N LYS A 55 15.11 -2.86 9.22
CA LYS A 55 14.20 -1.72 9.17
C LYS A 55 13.29 -1.78 7.95
N LEU A 56 13.81 -2.11 6.76
CA LEU A 56 12.99 -2.24 5.56
C LEU A 56 11.93 -3.34 5.73
N ARG A 57 12.33 -4.52 6.22
CA ARG A 57 11.37 -5.61 6.48
C ARG A 57 10.28 -5.17 7.44
N LYS A 58 10.65 -4.48 8.53
CA LYS A 58 9.69 -3.94 9.50
C LYS A 58 8.75 -2.92 8.83
N ALA A 59 9.30 -1.95 8.10
CA ALA A 59 8.54 -0.90 7.42
C ALA A 59 7.54 -1.46 6.40
N THR A 60 7.91 -2.50 5.65
CA THR A 60 7.00 -3.20 4.72
C THR A 60 5.81 -3.80 5.45
N LEU A 61 6.05 -4.52 6.55
CA LEU A 61 4.98 -5.13 7.34
C LEU A 61 4.12 -4.10 8.07
N ASP A 62 4.73 -3.04 8.61
CA ASP A 62 4.01 -1.94 9.26
C ASP A 62 3.11 -1.22 8.25
N THR A 63 3.59 -0.99 7.03
CA THR A 63 2.80 -0.36 5.96
C THR A 63 1.61 -1.24 5.58
N LEU A 64 1.83 -2.55 5.41
CA LEU A 64 0.76 -3.51 5.15
C LEU A 64 -0.28 -3.48 6.27
N ALA A 65 0.17 -3.59 7.52
CA ALA A 65 -0.70 -3.59 8.69
C ALA A 65 -1.52 -2.30 8.78
N LEU A 66 -0.90 -1.13 8.50
CA LEU A 66 -1.61 0.14 8.53
C LEU A 66 -2.67 0.24 7.43
N TYR A 67 -2.37 -0.24 6.22
CA TYR A 67 -3.33 -0.20 5.12
C TYR A 67 -4.58 -1.03 5.44
N LEU A 68 -4.38 -2.24 5.99
CA LEU A 68 -5.47 -3.08 6.47
C LEU A 68 -6.24 -2.40 7.61
N ALA A 69 -5.54 -1.85 8.60
CA ALA A 69 -6.17 -1.19 9.75
C ALA A 69 -6.99 0.05 9.35
N CYS A 70 -6.59 0.76 8.30
CA CYS A 70 -7.32 1.91 7.77
C CYS A 70 -8.50 1.54 6.88
N GLY A 71 -8.67 0.27 6.52
CA GLY A 71 -9.86 -0.22 5.82
C GLY A 71 -9.63 -0.70 4.39
N ILE A 72 -8.38 -0.91 3.95
CA ILE A 72 -8.13 -1.69 2.74
C ILE A 72 -8.52 -3.15 3.01
N ASP A 73 -9.51 -3.63 2.27
CA ASP A 73 -10.10 -4.96 2.45
C ASP A 73 -9.55 -5.91 1.36
N PRO A 74 -8.78 -6.96 1.74
CA PRO A 74 -8.25 -7.95 0.80
C PRO A 74 -9.32 -8.71 -0.01
N GLU A 75 -10.56 -8.75 0.47
CA GLU A 75 -11.68 -9.38 -0.25
C GLU A 75 -12.25 -8.46 -1.35
N LYS A 76 -12.02 -7.14 -1.24
CA LYS A 76 -12.47 -6.14 -2.23
C LYS A 76 -11.37 -5.73 -3.21
N SER A 77 -10.11 -5.75 -2.76
CA SER A 77 -8.96 -5.23 -3.49
C SER A 77 -7.77 -6.16 -3.39
N THR A 78 -6.86 -6.09 -4.36
CA THR A 78 -5.59 -6.81 -4.26
C THR A 78 -4.58 -5.98 -3.47
N ILE A 79 -4.00 -6.52 -2.39
CA ILE A 79 -2.89 -5.91 -1.66
C ILE A 79 -1.74 -6.89 -1.55
N PHE A 80 -0.52 -6.46 -1.94
CA PHE A 80 0.65 -7.34 -1.96
C PHE A 80 1.97 -6.58 -1.79
N VAL A 81 3.03 -7.33 -1.50
CA VAL A 81 4.42 -6.85 -1.46
C VAL A 81 5.07 -7.13 -2.81
N GLN A 82 5.70 -6.13 -3.41
CA GLN A 82 6.24 -6.20 -4.77
C GLN A 82 7.19 -7.39 -4.96
N SER A 83 8.10 -7.64 -4.02
CA SER A 83 9.06 -8.76 -4.10
C SER A 83 8.45 -10.16 -4.01
N HIS A 84 7.16 -10.31 -3.68
CA HIS A 84 6.49 -11.61 -3.53
C HIS A 84 5.82 -12.10 -4.83
N VAL A 85 5.86 -11.31 -5.90
CA VAL A 85 5.28 -11.60 -7.22
C VAL A 85 6.36 -11.50 -8.27
#